data_AF-A0A8H6WY76-F1
#
_entry.id   AF-A0A8H6WY76-F1
#
_cell.length_a   1.000
_cell.length_b   1.000
_cell.length_c   1.000
_cell.angle_alpha   90.00
_cell.angle_beta   90.00
_cell.angle_gamma   90.00
#
_symmetry.space_group_name_H-M   'P 1'
#
loop_
_entity.id
_entity.type
_entity.pdbx_description
1 polymer ?
#
loop_
_entity_poly.entity_id
_entity_poly.type
_entity_poly.pdbx_seq_one_letter_code
_entity_poly.pdbx_strand_id
1 'polypeptide(L)'
;MTSGWDPVYIKAALSNPKTTHAGRKRAKAELHAMGRSAHVPFMTKVKRALGIHKTPRREREAASRREKREYNYGPGRRRRRGRQYEY
;
A
#
# COMPACT_ATOMS: atom_id res chain seq x y z
N MET A 1 -2.13 -15.56 -28.17
CA MET A 1 -2.20 -14.09 -27.99
C MET A 1 -2.62 -13.81 -26.56
N THR A 2 -1.67 -13.53 -25.67
CA THR A 2 -1.98 -13.05 -24.31
C THR A 2 -2.45 -11.61 -24.42
N SER A 3 -3.65 -11.33 -23.91
CA SER A 3 -4.24 -10.00 -23.90
C SER A 3 -3.24 -9.03 -23.24
N GLY A 4 -2.96 -7.89 -23.89
CA GLY A 4 -1.91 -6.92 -23.52
C GLY A 4 -2.17 -6.15 -22.23
N TRP A 5 -2.83 -6.77 -21.26
CA TRP A 5 -3.15 -6.21 -19.96
C TRP A 5 -1.98 -6.33 -19.01
N ASP A 6 -1.74 -5.27 -18.24
CA ASP A 6 -0.67 -5.25 -17.25
C ASP A 6 -0.93 -6.31 -16.16
N PRO A 7 0.00 -7.26 -15.92
CA PRO A 7 -0.12 -8.28 -14.87
C PRO A 7 -0.43 -7.71 -13.47
N VAL A 8 0.02 -6.49 -13.18
CA VAL A 8 -0.24 -5.83 -11.89
C VAL A 8 -1.72 -5.53 -11.75
N TYR A 9 -2.35 -5.08 -12.83
CA TYR A 9 -3.78 -4.76 -12.89
C TYR A 9 -4.64 -6.03 -12.76
N ILE A 10 -4.26 -7.10 -13.46
CA ILE A 10 -4.95 -8.39 -13.40
C ILE A 10 -4.85 -9.00 -11.99
N LYS A 11 -3.69 -8.89 -11.34
CA LYS A 11 -3.50 -9.35 -9.96
C LYS A 11 -4.26 -8.49 -8.95
N ALA A 12 -4.34 -7.18 -9.19
CA ALA A 12 -5.15 -6.28 -8.38
C ALA A 12 -6.64 -6.67 -8.42
N ALA A 13 -7.14 -7.10 -9.59
CA ALA A 13 -8.50 -7.59 -9.75
C ALA A 13 -8.80 -8.82 -8.87
N LEU A 14 -7.83 -9.71 -8.64
CA LEU A 14 -8.01 -10.85 -7.73
C LEU A 14 -8.18 -10.43 -6.26
N SER A 15 -7.63 -9.28 -5.90
CA SER A 15 -7.69 -8.77 -4.55
C SER A 15 -8.89 -7.86 -4.33
N ASN A 16 -9.32 -7.10 -5.35
CA ASN A 16 -10.34 -6.06 -5.22
C ASN A 16 -11.73 -6.64 -4.87
N PRO A 17 -12.34 -6.27 -3.72
CA PRO A 17 -13.64 -6.80 -3.31
C PRO A 17 -14.79 -6.38 -4.23
N LYS A 18 -14.63 -5.30 -5.00
CA LYS A 18 -15.61 -4.83 -5.99
C LYS A 18 -15.60 -5.66 -7.27
N THR A 19 -14.69 -6.61 -7.42
CA THR A 19 -14.64 -7.44 -8.62
C THR A 19 -15.64 -8.58 -8.56
N THR A 20 -16.37 -8.72 -9.66
CA THR A 20 -17.32 -9.80 -9.85
C THR A 20 -16.62 -11.16 -9.86
N HIS A 21 -17.37 -12.22 -9.55
CA HIS A 21 -16.84 -13.59 -9.61
C HIS A 21 -16.34 -13.94 -11.02
N ALA A 22 -17.07 -13.54 -12.07
CA ALA A 22 -16.67 -13.72 -13.46
C ALA A 22 -15.38 -12.96 -13.81
N GLY A 23 -15.22 -11.72 -13.33
CA GLY A 23 -14.00 -10.94 -13.52
C GLY A 23 -12.77 -11.60 -12.87
N ARG A 24 -12.93 -12.17 -11.67
CA ARG A 24 -11.86 -12.93 -11.00
C ARG A 24 -11.52 -14.24 -11.71
N LYS A 25 -12.50 -14.94 -12.29
CA LYS A 25 -12.26 -16.15 -13.09
C LYS A 25 -11.43 -15.84 -14.33
N ARG A 26 -11.77 -14.75 -15.05
CA ARG A 26 -11.00 -14.27 -16.20
C ARG A 26 -9.58 -13.84 -15.80
N ALA A 27 -9.44 -13.05 -14.74
CA ALA A 27 -8.14 -12.61 -14.25
C ALA A 27 -7.22 -13.77 -13.83
N LYS A 28 -7.77 -14.83 -13.23
CA LYS A 28 -7.00 -16.07 -12.94
C LYS A 28 -6.54 -16.76 -14.22
N ALA A 29 -7.43 -16.89 -15.20
CA ALA A 29 -7.11 -17.52 -16.48
C ALA A 29 -6.02 -16.75 -17.24
N GLU A 30 -6.09 -15.41 -17.24
CA GLU A 30 -5.07 -14.55 -17.85
C GLU A 30 -3.72 -14.66 -17.13
N LEU A 31 -3.69 -14.65 -15.79
CA LEU A 31 -2.44 -14.84 -15.04
C LEU A 31 -1.82 -16.21 -15.27
N HIS A 32 -2.63 -17.28 -15.33
CA HIS A 32 -2.15 -18.62 -15.69
C HIS A 32 -1.61 -18.67 -17.12
N ALA A 33 -2.29 -18.04 -18.08
CA ALA A 33 -1.82 -17.94 -19.46
C ALA A 33 -0.50 -17.15 -19.58
N MET A 34 -0.22 -16.23 -18.64
CA MET A 34 1.04 -15.49 -18.53
C MET A 34 2.13 -16.23 -17.73
N GLY A 35 1.85 -17.43 -17.21
CA GLY A 35 2.79 -18.15 -16.34
C GLY A 35 3.02 -17.47 -14.98
N ARG A 36 2.12 -16.58 -14.54
CA ARG A 36 2.22 -15.82 -13.29
C ARG A 36 1.31 -16.40 -12.21
N SER A 37 1.77 -16.33 -10.96
CA SER A 37 0.99 -16.79 -9.82
C SER A 37 -0.23 -15.89 -9.56
N ALA A 38 -1.41 -16.51 -9.58
CA ALA A 38 -2.69 -15.93 -9.18
C ALA A 38 -2.98 -16.08 -7.67
N HIS A 39 -1.96 -16.37 -6.86
CA HIS A 39 -2.14 -16.63 -5.44
C HIS A 39 -2.44 -15.35 -4.66
N VAL A 40 -3.61 -15.33 -4.01
CA VAL A 40 -3.99 -14.33 -3.01
C VAL A 40 -4.13 -15.06 -1.67
N PRO A 41 -3.41 -14.63 -0.61
CA PRO A 41 -3.45 -15.30 0.69
C PRO A 41 -4.87 -15.41 1.24
N PHE A 42 -5.22 -16.56 1.84
CA PHE A 42 -6.55 -16.81 2.40
C PHE A 42 -6.95 -15.73 3.42
N MET A 43 -6.04 -15.37 4.33
CA MET A 43 -6.26 -14.30 5.31
C MET A 43 -6.54 -12.94 4.66
N THR A 44 -5.97 -12.66 3.47
CA THR A 44 -6.26 -11.42 2.72
C THR A 44 -7.70 -11.42 2.20
N LYS A 45 -8.23 -12.59 1.84
CA LYS A 45 -9.64 -12.74 1.43
C LYS A 45 -10.58 -12.57 2.61
N VAL A 46 -10.30 -13.24 3.74
CA VAL A 46 -11.10 -13.16 4.97
C VAL A 46 -11.16 -11.73 5.51
N LYS A 47 -10.01 -11.05 5.64
CA LYS A 47 -9.97 -9.66 6.11
C LYS A 47 -10.80 -8.73 5.22
N ARG A 48 -10.77 -8.92 3.89
CA ARG A 48 -11.60 -8.13 2.96
C ARG A 48 -13.08 -8.43 3.07
N ALA A 49 -13.46 -9.71 3.21
CA ALA A 49 -14.86 -10.11 3.39
C ALA A 49 -15.46 -9.51 4.67
N LEU A 50 -14.65 -9.33 5.71
CA LEU A 50 -15.04 -8.73 6.99
C LEU A 50 -14.87 -7.21 7.05
N GLY A 51 -14.54 -6.53 5.92
CA GLY A 51 -14.34 -5.07 5.89
C GLY A 51 -13.08 -4.57 6.63
N ILE A 52 -12.17 -5.46 7.01
CA ILE A 52 -10.95 -5.14 7.75
C ILE A 52 -9.86 -4.69 6.77
N HIS A 53 -9.76 -3.39 6.56
CA HIS A 53 -8.74 -2.74 5.73
C HIS A 53 -7.57 -2.24 6.60
N LYS A 54 -6.82 -3.14 7.25
CA LYS A 54 -5.59 -2.72 7.92
C LYS A 54 -4.50 -2.52 6.88
N THR A 55 -3.92 -1.31 6.81
CA THR A 55 -2.61 -1.09 6.18
C THR A 55 -1.65 -2.17 6.71
N PRO A 56 -0.95 -2.91 5.83
CA PRO A 56 -0.08 -3.98 6.27
C PRO A 56 0.87 -3.45 7.36
N ARG A 57 1.05 -4.23 8.42
CA ARG A 57 1.83 -3.82 9.61
C ARG A 57 3.22 -3.28 9.24
N ARG A 58 3.83 -3.82 8.17
CA ARG A 58 5.09 -3.35 7.58
C ARG A 58 5.02 -1.92 7.03
N GLU A 59 3.91 -1.53 6.40
CA GLU A 59 3.70 -0.16 5.92
C GLU A 59 3.46 0.80 7.08
N ARG A 60 2.80 0.36 8.15
CA ARG A 60 2.62 1.15 9.36
C ARG A 60 3.95 1.39 10.10
N GLU A 61 4.82 0.39 10.13
CA GLU A 61 6.19 0.51 10.65
C GLU A 61 7.09 1.37 9.74
N ALA A 62 6.94 1.27 8.42
CA ALA A 62 7.67 2.13 7.49
C ALA A 62 7.20 3.59 7.57
N ALA A 63 5.90 3.82 7.70
CA ALA A 63 5.31 5.14 7.90
C ALA A 63 5.76 5.75 9.23
N SER A 64 5.71 4.99 10.34
CA SER A 64 6.16 5.48 11.64
C SER A 64 7.67 5.70 11.71
N ARG A 65 8.47 4.91 10.98
CA ARG A 65 9.92 5.15 10.81
C ARG A 65 10.19 6.42 9.99
N ARG A 66 9.39 6.69 8.96
CA ARG A 66 9.49 7.91 8.13
C ARG A 66 9.10 9.15 8.94
N GLU A 67 8.01 9.08 9.67
CA GLU A 67 7.53 10.15 10.56
C GLU A 67 8.54 10.44 11.70
N LYS A 68 9.11 9.40 12.31
CA LYS A 68 10.19 9.57 13.30
C LYS A 68 11.46 10.20 12.72
N ARG A 69 11.81 9.91 11.45
CA ARG A 69 12.93 10.58 10.78
C ARG A 69 12.64 12.06 10.57
N GLU A 70 11.42 12.41 10.18
CA GLU A 70 11.00 13.79 9.97
C GLU A 70 10.99 14.59 11.28
N TYR A 71 10.55 13.98 12.39
CA TYR A 71 10.61 14.62 13.71
C TYR A 71 12.04 14.78 14.25
N ASN A 72 12.96 13.84 13.94
CA ASN A 72 14.37 13.94 14.32
C ASN A 72 15.19 14.92 13.46
N TYR A 73 14.69 15.32 12.29
CA TYR A 73 15.29 16.33 11.42
C TYR A 73 14.39 17.57 11.29
N GLY A 74 13.77 17.99 12.39
CA GLY A 74 13.05 19.27 12.43
C GLY A 74 13.98 20.43 11.99
N PRO A 75 13.47 21.42 11.23
CA PRO A 75 14.26 22.55 10.77
C PRO A 75 14.89 23.26 11.97
N GLY A 76 16.21 23.17 12.07
CA GLY A 76 17.00 23.76 13.13
C GLY A 76 16.75 25.26 13.23
N ARG A 77 16.12 25.66 14.34
CA ARG A 77 16.40 26.86 15.13
C ARG A 77 17.08 28.01 14.37
N ARG A 78 16.29 28.90 13.76
CA ARG A 78 16.77 30.26 13.49
C ARG A 78 16.86 31.02 14.82
N ARG A 79 18.11 31.28 15.21
CA ARG A 79 18.55 32.01 16.41
C ARG A 79 17.80 33.33 16.57
N ARG A 80 17.02 33.46 17.65
CA ARG A 80 16.68 34.75 18.26
C ARG A 80 17.99 35.35 18.83
N ARG A 81 18.56 36.34 18.15
CA ARG A 81 19.56 37.25 18.76
C ARG A 81 18.81 38.28 19.59
N GLY A 82 19.22 38.39 20.86
CA GLY A 82 18.69 39.35 21.81
C GLY A 82 18.92 40.80 21.36
N ARG A 83 18.00 41.66 21.77
CA ARG A 83 18.18 43.11 21.78
C ARG A 83 17.84 43.57 23.20
N GLN A 84 18.81 44.28 23.77
CA GLN A 84 18.97 44.59 25.18
C GLN A 84 17.91 45.55 25.71
N TYR A 85 17.62 45.43 27.00
CA TYR A 85 17.11 46.51 27.86
C TYR A 85 18.01 46.51 29.10
N GLU A 86 18.87 47.51 29.23
CA GLU A 86 19.42 47.96 30.51
C GLU A 86 19.21 49.47 30.58
N TYR A 87 18.83 49.91 31.78
CA TYR A 87 18.28 51.22 32.17
C TYR A 87 19.36 52.29 32.33
#